data_AF-A0A969FEV1-F1
#
_entry.id   AF-A0A969FEV1-F1
#
_cell.length_a   1.000
_cell.length_b   1.000
_cell.length_c   1.000
_cell.angle_alpha   90.00
_cell.angle_beta   90.00
_cell.angle_gamma   90.00
#
_symmetry.space_group_name_H-M   'P 1'
#
loop_
_entity.id
_entity.type
_entity.pdbx_description
1 polymer ?
#
loop_
_entity_poly.entity_id
_entity_poly.type
_entity_poly.pdbx_seq_one_letter_code
_entity_poly.pdbx_strand_id
1 'polypeptide(L)'
;MKCPVCRAAYRPLEIGDRELGIGHSPTLNPQPSTPSAQNCRRCGVDLSPLIRLHDQAIWWHRQAVRAFKANDYTAAMNWNNRAIALHTHNADFHALAGQLWALQGEFGKAIASLKKVQQIEPKHPAAAFFGVVLQPKAEQQTG
;
A
#
# COMPACT_ATOMS: atom_id res chain seq x y z
N MET A 1 -8.84 0.56 -6.12
CA MET A 1 -9.19 -0.76 -6.69
C MET A 1 -10.10 -0.58 -7.91
N LYS A 2 -10.31 -1.60 -8.75
CA LYS A 2 -11.29 -1.54 -9.86
C LYS A 2 -12.32 -2.65 -9.71
N CYS A 3 -13.58 -2.34 -10.00
CA CYS A 3 -14.65 -3.34 -10.03
C CYS A 3 -14.33 -4.42 -11.10
N PRO A 4 -14.46 -5.72 -10.81
CA PRO A 4 -14.12 -6.78 -11.76
C PRO A 4 -15.11 -6.85 -12.93
N VAL A 5 -16.36 -6.44 -12.70
CA VAL A 5 -17.42 -6.44 -13.73
C VAL A 5 -17.33 -5.20 -14.63
N CYS A 6 -17.55 -4.01 -14.08
CA CYS A 6 -17.68 -2.78 -14.88
C CYS A 6 -16.38 -1.94 -14.99
N ARG A 7 -15.27 -2.38 -14.38
CA ARG A 7 -13.98 -1.67 -14.31
C ARG A 7 -14.02 -0.26 -13.70
N ALA A 8 -15.15 0.16 -13.14
CA ALA A 8 -15.25 1.42 -12.42
C ALA A 8 -14.21 1.46 -11.29
N ALA A 9 -13.55 2.62 -11.16
CA ALA A 9 -12.68 2.86 -10.03
C ALA A 9 -13.51 2.84 -8.74
N TYR A 10 -13.04 2.07 -7.77
CA TYR A 10 -13.61 2.02 -6.44
C TYR A 10 -12.47 2.26 -5.45
N ARG A 11 -12.63 3.30 -4.63
CA ARG A 11 -11.76 3.59 -3.49
C ARG A 11 -12.54 3.14 -2.24
N PRO A 12 -12.06 2.10 -1.53
CA PRO A 12 -12.59 1.78 -0.21
C PRO A 12 -12.52 3.02 0.66
N LEU A 13 -13.48 3.18 1.57
CA LEU A 13 -13.40 4.23 2.58
C LEU A 13 -12.19 3.89 3.47
N GLU A 14 -11.07 4.57 3.26
CA GLU A 14 -9.95 4.41 4.18
C GLU A 14 -10.38 4.95 5.53
N ILE A 15 -10.31 4.10 6.56
CA ILE A 15 -10.63 4.47 7.94
C ILE A 15 -9.72 5.65 8.43
N GLY A 16 -8.70 6.03 7.65
CA GLY A 16 -7.79 7.16 7.91
C GLY A 16 -8.01 8.45 7.09
N ASP A 17 -8.91 8.49 6.09
CA ASP A 17 -9.12 9.69 5.26
C ASP A 17 -10.10 10.70 5.92
N ARG A 18 -10.09 10.82 7.25
CA ARG A 18 -10.99 11.70 8.00
C ARG A 18 -10.29 12.84 8.76
N GLU A 19 -9.15 13.31 8.29
CA GLU A 19 -8.62 14.60 8.71
C GLU A 19 -8.04 15.36 7.52
N LEU A 20 -8.85 16.25 6.95
CA LEU A 20 -8.53 17.65 6.60
C LEU A 20 -9.65 18.20 5.69
N GLY A 21 -10.64 18.87 6.28
CA GLY A 21 -11.46 19.84 5.52
C GLY A 21 -12.97 19.90 5.80
N ILE A 22 -13.34 20.53 6.92
CA ILE A 22 -14.54 21.37 7.13
C ILE A 22 -15.92 20.68 7.23
N GLY A 23 -16.47 20.69 8.46
CA GLY A 23 -17.86 21.11 8.73
C GLY A 23 -18.95 20.04 8.93
N HIS A 24 -19.11 19.60 10.19
CA HIS A 24 -20.38 19.48 10.96
C HIS A 24 -20.46 18.22 11.86
N SER A 25 -20.29 18.50 13.16
CA SER A 25 -20.84 17.96 14.42
C SER A 25 -21.34 16.51 14.60
N PRO A 26 -21.29 16.00 15.86
CA PRO A 26 -20.94 14.63 16.18
C PRO A 26 -22.15 13.79 16.60
N THR A 27 -22.16 12.52 16.18
CA THR A 27 -22.55 11.34 16.98
C THR A 27 -22.67 10.18 15.99
N LEU A 28 -21.65 9.33 15.88
CA LEU A 28 -21.84 8.01 15.29
C LEU A 28 -21.20 6.97 16.20
N ASN A 29 -22.05 6.53 17.12
CA ASN A 29 -22.12 5.16 17.59
C ASN A 29 -21.74 4.20 16.42
N PRO A 30 -20.78 3.28 16.56
CA PRO A 30 -20.38 2.42 15.46
C PRO A 30 -21.50 1.42 15.17
N GLN A 31 -22.46 1.82 14.33
CA GLN A 31 -23.50 0.92 13.85
C GLN A 31 -22.86 -0.07 12.87
N PRO A 32 -23.22 -1.37 12.96
CA PRO A 32 -22.74 -2.38 12.03
C PRO A 32 -23.14 -1.97 10.61
N SER A 33 -22.15 -1.93 9.73
CA SER A 33 -22.25 -1.46 8.34
C SER A 33 -23.43 -2.09 7.60
N THR A 34 -24.38 -1.26 7.19
CA THR A 34 -25.47 -1.66 6.29
C THR A 34 -24.91 -2.19 4.96
N PRO A 35 -25.49 -3.26 4.37
CA PRO A 35 -24.98 -3.95 3.18
C PRO A 35 -25.03 -3.13 1.86
N SER A 36 -25.58 -1.91 1.86
CA SER A 36 -25.67 -1.07 0.65
C SER A 36 -24.34 -0.39 0.26
N ALA A 37 -23.43 -0.16 1.21
CA ALA A 37 -22.17 0.55 0.96
C ALA A 37 -21.08 -0.31 0.31
N GLN A 38 -21.28 -1.63 0.25
CA GLN A 38 -20.29 -2.59 -0.23
C GLN A 38 -20.47 -2.93 -1.72
N ASN A 39 -21.53 -2.42 -2.34
CA ASN A 39 -21.82 -2.71 -3.74
C ASN A 39 -21.20 -1.65 -4.67
N CYS A 40 -20.85 -2.06 -5.87
CA CYS A 40 -20.39 -1.14 -6.89
C CYS A 40 -21.50 -0.17 -7.27
N ARG A 41 -21.27 1.14 -7.09
CA ARG A 41 -22.24 2.19 -7.46
C ARG A 41 -22.70 2.17 -8.92
N ARG A 42 -21.89 1.62 -9.84
CA ARG A 42 -22.18 1.61 -11.27
C ARG A 42 -22.96 0.37 -11.74
N CYS A 43 -22.65 -0.81 -11.20
CA CYS A 43 -23.24 -2.07 -11.68
C CYS A 43 -23.89 -2.92 -10.58
N GLY A 44 -23.92 -2.45 -9.34
CA GLY A 44 -24.57 -3.12 -8.21
C GLY A 44 -23.90 -4.39 -7.70
N VAL A 45 -22.80 -4.86 -8.34
CA VAL A 45 -22.10 -6.07 -7.92
C VAL A 45 -21.55 -5.92 -6.51
N ASP A 46 -21.65 -6.99 -5.71
CA ASP A 46 -21.06 -7.06 -4.38
C ASP A 46 -19.53 -6.96 -4.44
N LEU A 47 -18.95 -5.94 -3.79
CA LEU A 47 -17.51 -5.75 -3.67
C LEU A 47 -16.97 -6.23 -2.32
N SER A 48 -17.80 -6.82 -1.45
CA SER A 48 -17.37 -7.36 -0.14
C SER A 48 -16.12 -8.22 -0.23
N PRO A 49 -15.97 -9.15 -1.20
CA PRO A 49 -14.74 -9.93 -1.32
C PRO A 49 -13.51 -9.08 -1.61
N LEU A 50 -13.63 -8.06 -2.47
CA LEU A 50 -12.52 -7.15 -2.78
C LEU A 50 -12.13 -6.29 -1.58
N ILE A 51 -13.13 -5.80 -0.83
CA ILE A 51 -12.92 -5.03 0.40
C ILE A 51 -12.20 -5.90 1.44
N ARG A 52 -12.59 -7.18 1.59
CA ARG A 52 -11.86 -8.10 2.49
C ARG A 52 -10.40 -8.30 2.08
N LEU A 53 -10.12 -8.49 0.78
CA LEU A 53 -8.75 -8.65 0.29
C LEU A 53 -7.92 -7.37 0.50
N HIS A 54 -8.53 -6.20 0.30
CA HIS A 54 -7.92 -4.92 0.62
C HIS A 54 -7.48 -4.85 2.09
N ASP A 55 -8.43 -5.08 3.00
CA ASP A 55 -8.21 -4.94 4.43
C ASP A 55 -7.19 -5.96 4.94
N GLN A 56 -7.22 -7.17 4.38
CA GLN A 56 -6.21 -8.19 4.64
C GLN A 56 -4.82 -7.76 4.14
N ALA A 57 -4.71 -7.14 2.97
CA ALA A 57 -3.45 -6.62 2.45
C ALA A 57 -2.86 -5.54 3.39
N ILE A 58 -3.70 -4.59 3.83
CA ILE A 58 -3.32 -3.56 4.79
C ILE A 58 -2.87 -4.18 6.12
N TRP A 59 -3.59 -5.19 6.60
CA TRP A 59 -3.22 -5.89 7.83
C TRP A 59 -1.84 -6.56 7.72
N TRP A 60 -1.56 -7.28 6.62
CA TRP A 60 -0.24 -7.85 6.37
C TRP A 60 0.86 -6.78 6.33
N HIS A 61 0.61 -5.65 5.67
CA HIS A 61 1.57 -4.55 5.63
C HIS A 61 1.84 -3.97 7.02
N ARG A 62 0.82 -3.83 7.87
CA ARG A 62 1.00 -3.39 9.27
C ARG A 62 1.87 -4.37 10.07
N GLN A 63 1.71 -5.68 9.87
CA GLN A 63 2.60 -6.68 10.47
C GLN A 63 4.03 -6.51 9.96
N ALA A 64 4.21 -6.24 8.66
CA ALA A 64 5.52 -5.98 8.07
C ALA A 64 6.20 -4.77 8.69
N VAL A 65 5.48 -3.66 8.85
CA VAL A 65 5.99 -2.44 9.49
C VAL A 65 6.38 -2.71 10.95
N ARG A 66 5.60 -3.50 11.68
CA ARG A 66 5.93 -3.88 13.06
C ARG A 66 7.21 -4.69 13.12
N ALA A 67 7.36 -5.69 12.25
CA ALA A 67 8.57 -6.50 12.16
C ALA A 67 9.79 -5.67 11.74
N PHE A 68 9.61 -4.74 10.79
CA PHE A 68 10.65 -3.80 10.35
C PHE A 68 11.16 -2.95 11.50
N LYS A 69 10.25 -2.38 12.31
CA LYS A 69 10.60 -1.61 13.51
C LYS A 69 11.30 -2.45 14.59
N ALA A 70 11.07 -3.76 14.60
CA ALA A 70 11.76 -4.70 15.47
C ALA A 70 13.11 -5.19 14.88
N ASN A 71 13.55 -4.62 13.75
CA ASN A 71 14.73 -5.04 12.98
C ASN A 71 14.67 -6.48 12.43
N ASP A 72 13.50 -7.12 12.44
CA ASP A 72 13.28 -8.42 11.80
C ASP A 72 12.94 -8.22 10.33
N TYR A 73 13.97 -7.98 9.52
CA TYR A 73 13.83 -7.68 8.09
C TYR A 73 13.32 -8.88 7.28
N THR A 74 13.60 -10.10 7.73
CA THR A 74 13.12 -11.33 7.07
C THR A 74 11.61 -11.48 7.25
N ALA A 75 11.11 -11.34 8.47
CA ALA A 75 9.68 -11.36 8.73
C ALA A 75 8.97 -10.18 8.06
N ALA A 76 9.57 -8.99 8.11
CA ALA A 76 9.04 -7.80 7.44
C ALA A 76 8.86 -8.02 5.93
N MET A 77 9.87 -8.57 5.26
CA MET A 77 9.79 -8.90 3.83
C MET A 77 8.69 -9.92 3.55
N ASN A 78 8.60 -10.98 4.35
CA ASN A 78 7.58 -12.02 4.18
C ASN A 78 6.16 -11.46 4.33
N TRP A 79 5.90 -10.65 5.36
CA TRP A 79 4.60 -10.02 5.55
C TRP A 79 4.28 -9.01 4.44
N ASN A 80 5.25 -8.18 4.04
CA ASN A 80 5.03 -7.18 3.01
C ASN A 80 4.78 -7.83 1.64
N ASN A 81 5.45 -8.94 1.34
CA ASN A 81 5.22 -9.69 0.10
C ASN A 81 3.78 -10.24 0.03
N ARG A 82 3.21 -10.68 1.16
CA ARG A 82 1.78 -11.06 1.22
C ARG A 82 0.86 -9.88 0.95
N ALA A 83 1.19 -8.69 1.50
CA ALA A 83 0.43 -7.47 1.22
C ALA A 83 0.46 -7.10 -0.27
N ILE A 84 1.64 -7.11 -0.90
CA ILE A 84 1.82 -6.82 -2.32
C ILE A 84 1.10 -7.83 -3.21
N ALA A 85 1.11 -9.12 -2.84
CA ALA A 85 0.43 -10.16 -3.60
C ALA A 85 -1.10 -9.96 -3.63
N LEU A 86 -1.68 -9.45 -2.54
CA LEU A 86 -3.10 -9.14 -2.46
C LEU A 86 -3.46 -7.79 -3.11
N HIS A 87 -2.56 -6.80 -3.01
CA HIS A 87 -2.78 -5.48 -3.58
C HIS A 87 -1.49 -4.91 -4.17
N THR A 88 -1.35 -5.06 -5.49
CA THR A 88 -0.12 -4.69 -6.21
C THR A 88 0.05 -3.19 -6.44
N HIS A 89 -1.00 -2.39 -6.26
CA HIS A 89 -1.05 -0.97 -6.60
C HIS A 89 -1.22 -0.10 -5.35
N ASN A 90 -0.32 -0.25 -4.38
CA ASN A 90 -0.21 0.60 -3.20
C ASN A 90 1.24 1.08 -3.04
N ALA A 91 1.46 2.39 -2.91
CA ALA A 91 2.78 3.00 -2.88
C ALA A 91 3.56 2.62 -1.60
N ASP A 92 2.93 2.63 -0.43
CA ASP A 92 3.55 2.29 0.86
C ASP A 92 4.15 0.87 0.86
N PHE A 93 3.46 -0.07 0.22
CA PHE A 93 3.92 -1.46 0.17
C PHE A 93 5.22 -1.57 -0.62
N HIS A 94 5.30 -0.89 -1.77
CA HIS A 94 6.53 -0.85 -2.57
C HIS A 94 7.62 0.01 -1.92
N ALA A 95 7.25 1.05 -1.17
CA ALA A 95 8.20 1.85 -0.42
C ALA A 95 8.91 1.01 0.66
N LEU A 96 8.15 0.24 1.45
CA LEU A 96 8.71 -0.66 2.45
C LEU A 96 9.57 -1.76 1.80
N ALA A 97 9.12 -2.34 0.67
CA ALA A 97 9.94 -3.31 -0.06
C ALA A 97 11.26 -2.70 -0.54
N GLY A 98 11.23 -1.47 -1.06
CA GLY A 98 12.43 -0.75 -1.49
C GLY A 98 13.43 -0.54 -0.34
N GLN A 99 12.94 -0.12 0.82
CA GLN A 99 13.77 0.04 2.02
C GLN A 99 14.37 -1.30 2.49
N LEU A 100 13.55 -2.36 2.54
CA LEU A 100 14.00 -3.68 2.96
C LEU A 100 15.09 -4.25 2.02
N TRP A 101 14.93 -4.11 0.71
CA TRP A 101 15.95 -4.53 -0.24
C TRP A 101 17.23 -3.71 -0.12
N ALA A 102 17.12 -2.39 0.11
CA ALA A 102 18.28 -1.54 0.30
C ALA A 102 19.07 -1.91 1.57
N LEU A 103 18.38 -2.29 2.65
CA LEU A 103 19.01 -2.79 3.88
C LEU A 103 19.74 -4.13 3.69
N GLN A 104 19.25 -4.95 2.76
CA GLN A 104 19.91 -6.20 2.37
C GLN A 104 21.06 -5.98 1.38
N GLY A 105 21.35 -4.74 0.97
CA GLY A 105 22.36 -4.41 -0.04
C GLY A 105 21.92 -4.69 -1.47
N GLU A 106 20.68 -5.12 -1.70
CA GLU A 106 20.15 -5.47 -3.02
C GLU A 106 19.62 -4.21 -3.73
N PHE A 107 20.51 -3.28 -4.06
CA PHE A 107 20.11 -1.95 -4.54
C PHE A 107 19.34 -1.99 -5.86
N GLY A 108 19.62 -2.94 -6.75
CA GLY A 108 18.85 -3.13 -7.98
C GLY A 108 17.36 -3.43 -7.73
N LYS A 109 17.06 -4.30 -6.75
CA LYS A 109 15.68 -4.62 -6.35
C LYS A 109 15.04 -3.45 -5.63
N ALA A 110 15.79 -2.76 -4.77
CA ALA A 110 15.33 -1.57 -4.08
C ALA A 110 14.89 -0.46 -5.06
N ILE A 111 15.72 -0.21 -6.07
CA ILE A 111 15.45 0.71 -7.18
C ILE A 111 14.15 0.31 -7.91
N ALA A 112 14.00 -0.96 -8.27
CA ALA A 112 12.81 -1.43 -8.99
C ALA A 112 11.52 -1.20 -8.17
N SER A 113 11.56 -1.44 -6.86
CA SER A 113 10.45 -1.16 -5.95
C SER A 113 10.13 0.33 -5.87
N LEU A 114 11.13 1.21 -5.69
CA LEU A 114 10.90 2.65 -5.59
C LEU A 114 10.48 3.30 -6.91
N LYS A 115 10.86 2.73 -8.06
CA LYS A 115 10.29 3.12 -9.36
C LYS A 115 8.79 2.89 -9.42
N LYS A 116 8.29 1.79 -8.83
CA LYS A 116 6.83 1.57 -8.72
C LYS A 116 6.17 2.60 -7.81
N VAL A 117 6.83 2.99 -6.71
CA VAL A 117 6.33 4.07 -5.84
C VAL A 117 6.14 5.35 -6.66
N GLN A 118 7.14 5.76 -7.43
CA GLN A 118 7.06 6.96 -8.28
C GLN A 118 5.96 6.86 -9.34
N GLN A 119 5.71 5.68 -9.89
CA GLN A 119 4.63 5.46 -10.87
C GLN A 119 3.23 5.52 -10.25
N ILE A 120 3.07 5.03 -9.01
CA ILE A 120 1.78 4.99 -8.31
C ILE A 120 1.49 6.35 -7.68
N GLU A 121 2.45 6.89 -6.94
CA GLU A 121 2.37 8.17 -6.23
C GLU A 121 3.66 8.98 -6.45
N PRO A 122 3.71 9.83 -7.49
CA PRO A 122 4.89 10.62 -7.81
C PRO A 122 5.38 11.55 -6.69
N LYS A 123 4.48 11.94 -5.78
CA LYS A 123 4.76 12.83 -4.64
C LYS A 123 5.10 12.07 -3.36
N HIS A 124 5.16 10.74 -3.39
CA HIS A 124 5.44 9.94 -2.21
C HIS A 124 6.90 10.18 -1.74
N PRO A 125 7.16 10.42 -0.44
CA PRO A 125 8.49 10.77 0.06
C PRO A 125 9.58 9.74 -0.28
N ALA A 126 9.24 8.45 -0.25
CA ALA A 126 10.17 7.38 -0.58
C ALA A 126 10.64 7.39 -2.06
N ALA A 127 9.89 8.03 -2.97
CA ALA A 127 10.29 8.11 -4.38
C ALA A 127 11.59 8.93 -4.57
N ALA A 128 11.85 9.92 -3.71
CA ALA A 128 13.08 10.71 -3.77
C ALA A 128 14.33 9.90 -3.39
N PHE A 129 14.18 8.90 -2.53
CA PHE A 129 15.28 8.05 -2.07
C PHE A 129 15.93 7.26 -3.22
N PHE A 130 15.14 6.90 -4.24
CA PHE A 130 15.62 6.21 -5.44
C PHE A 130 16.74 6.97 -6.15
N GLY A 131 16.49 8.22 -6.54
CA GLY A 131 17.41 8.99 -7.37
C GLY A 131 18.60 9.55 -6.59
N VAL A 132 18.39 9.96 -5.34
CA VAL A 132 19.43 10.65 -4.56
C VAL A 132 20.39 9.67 -3.88
N VAL A 133 19.89 8.52 -3.42
CA VAL A 133 20.67 7.64 -2.52
C VAL A 133 21.03 6.30 -3.17
N LEU A 134 20.13 5.71 -3.97
CA LEU A 134 20.29 4.32 -4.41
C LEU A 134 20.88 4.15 -5.82
N GLN A 135 20.62 5.06 -6.76
CA GLN A 135 21.22 5.03 -8.10
C GLN A 135 22.76 4.90 -8.08
N PRO A 136 23.51 5.79 -7.39
CA PRO A 136 24.97 5.69 -7.39
C PRO A 136 25.46 4.41 -6.70
N LYS A 137 24.74 3.91 -5.68
CA LYS A 137 25.10 2.66 -5.00
C LYS A 137 24.90 1.42 -5.86
N ALA A 138 23.87 1.40 -6.69
CA ALA A 138 23.63 0.28 -7.61
C ALA A 138 24.67 0.24 -8.73
N GLU A 139 25.08 1.40 -9.25
CA GLU A 139 26.13 1.50 -10.29
C GLU A 139 27.48 1.00 -9.76
N GLN A 140 27.81 1.29 -8.50
CA GLN A 140 29.01 0.80 -7.83
C GLN A 140 29.02 -0.71 -7.58
N GLN A 141 27.86 -1.39 -7.61
CA GLN A 141 27.79 -2.85 -7.46
C GLN A 141 27.98 -3.62 -8.77
N THR A 142 27.94 -2.92 -9.90
CA THR A 142 28.02 -3.52 -11.23
C THR A 142 29.40 -3.38 -11.90
N GLY A 143 30.36 -2.75 -11.22
CA GLY A 143 31.76 -2.63 -11.66
C GLY A 143 32.67 -3.55 -10.87
#